data_AF-A0A6A6UYW9-F1
#
_entry.id   AF-A0A6A6UYW9-F1
#
_cell.length_a   1.000
_cell.length_b   1.000
_cell.length_c   1.000
_cell.angle_alpha   90.00
_cell.angle_beta   90.00
_cell.angle_gamma   90.00
#
_symmetry.space_group_name_H-M   'P 1'
#
loop_
_entity.id
_entity.type
_entity.pdbx_description
1 polymer ?
#
loop_
_entity_poly.entity_id
_entity_poly.type
_entity_poly.pdbx_seq_one_letter_code
_entity_poly.pdbx_strand_id
1 'polypeptide(L)'
;MDTVLNAQFDRVQAALSTLVESIATFNPSPQAALELKAADDQLCSGLQLLSRHQDNQRRILALRSEADRLEAQLRSSVGTLASLRHELLEAAPSETPTDARSVPATELLQYAQSIAVHTVPPTYREPIAKGVSDAAEDKAKDETISSGVPTNSLPSPAFAGVAASATTEDANKTHNEPEVPIDVTPQQAEWLKALRGQNLPWVPWPSDDKIRFGNLMQIQRLLDQKKD
;
A
#
# COMPACT_ATOMS: atom_id res chain seq x y z
N MET A 1 11.40 -2.40 -51.01
CA MET A 1 10.89 -1.04 -51.35
C MET A 1 11.76 -0.40 -52.40
N ASP A 2 13.08 -0.49 -52.25
CA ASP A 2 14.04 0.11 -53.19
C ASP A 2 13.87 -0.38 -54.63
N THR A 3 13.53 -1.65 -54.84
CA THR A 3 13.24 -2.21 -56.18
C THR A 3 11.99 -1.60 -56.83
N VAL A 4 10.96 -1.28 -56.03
CA VAL A 4 9.72 -0.66 -56.52
C VAL A 4 9.96 0.81 -56.84
N LEU A 5 10.70 1.52 -55.97
CA LEU A 5 11.07 2.92 -56.21
C LEU A 5 11.98 3.07 -57.43
N ASN A 6 12.97 2.19 -57.59
CA ASN A 6 13.83 2.18 -58.78
C ASN A 6 13.00 1.94 -60.04
N ALA A 7 12.07 0.99 -60.04
CA ALA A 7 11.19 0.76 -61.18
C ALA A 7 10.30 1.98 -61.51
N GLN A 8 9.83 2.73 -60.49
CA GLN A 8 9.07 3.97 -60.74
C GLN A 8 9.95 5.10 -61.25
N PHE A 9 11.18 5.24 -60.75
CA PHE A 9 12.16 6.19 -61.29
C PHE A 9 12.52 5.86 -62.75
N ASP A 10 12.77 4.60 -63.06
CA ASP A 10 13.04 4.13 -64.42
C ASP A 10 11.85 4.43 -65.35
N ARG A 11 10.61 4.27 -64.85
CA ARG A 11 9.38 4.59 -65.59
C ARG A 11 9.23 6.10 -65.86
N VAL A 12 9.49 6.94 -64.86
CA VAL A 12 9.50 8.41 -65.02
C VAL A 12 10.58 8.82 -66.02
N GLN A 13 11.78 8.23 -65.92
CA GLN A 13 12.88 8.51 -66.85
C GLN A 13 12.52 8.12 -68.28
N ALA A 14 11.90 6.96 -68.50
CA ALA A 14 11.45 6.51 -69.82
C ALA A 14 10.33 7.40 -70.39
N ALA A 15 9.37 7.83 -69.56
CA ALA A 15 8.31 8.74 -69.98
C ALA A 15 8.87 10.13 -70.35
N LEU A 16 9.85 10.62 -69.58
CA LEU A 16 10.51 11.91 -69.80
C LEU A 16 11.36 11.87 -71.08
N SER A 17 12.13 10.80 -71.32
CA SER A 17 12.89 10.64 -72.57
C SER A 17 11.96 10.60 -73.79
N THR A 18 10.83 9.91 -73.68
CA THR A 18 9.81 9.83 -74.75
C THR A 18 9.17 11.19 -75.03
N LEU A 19 8.88 11.99 -73.99
CA LEU A 19 8.38 13.35 -74.15
C LEU A 19 9.40 14.25 -74.86
N VAL A 20 10.65 14.22 -74.41
CA VAL A 20 11.75 15.00 -75.00
C VAL A 20 11.97 14.64 -76.47
N GLU A 21 11.94 13.36 -76.81
CA GLU A 21 12.07 12.90 -78.19
C GLU A 21 10.88 13.36 -79.06
N SER A 22 9.66 13.36 -78.52
CA SER A 22 8.47 13.88 -79.23
C SER A 22 8.56 15.39 -79.51
N ILE A 23 9.17 16.15 -78.60
CA ILE A 23 9.41 17.59 -78.77
C ILE A 23 10.54 17.83 -79.77
N ALA A 24 11.64 17.07 -79.68
CA ALA A 24 12.79 17.18 -80.57
C ALA A 24 12.45 16.81 -82.02
N THR A 25 11.52 15.88 -82.23
CA THR A 25 11.02 15.49 -83.55
C THR A 25 9.87 16.39 -84.06
N PHE A 26 9.56 17.48 -83.34
CA PHE A 26 8.48 18.43 -83.64
C PHE A 26 7.09 17.78 -83.78
N ASN A 27 6.87 16.64 -83.11
CA ASN A 27 5.59 15.95 -83.07
C ASN A 27 5.11 15.85 -81.60
N PRO A 28 4.60 16.95 -81.03
CA PRO A 28 4.21 16.98 -79.62
C PRO A 28 3.07 15.99 -79.36
N SER A 29 3.37 14.91 -78.63
CA SER A 29 2.36 13.91 -78.28
C SER A 29 1.73 14.24 -76.92
N PRO A 30 0.43 14.58 -76.85
CA PRO A 30 -0.24 14.82 -75.57
C PRO A 30 -0.29 13.55 -74.70
N GLN A 31 -0.21 12.38 -75.33
CA GLN A 31 -0.19 11.09 -74.66
C GLN A 31 1.08 10.89 -73.80
N ALA A 32 2.26 11.29 -74.29
CA ALA A 32 3.49 11.19 -73.50
C ALA A 32 3.45 12.10 -72.26
N ALA A 33 2.79 13.26 -72.35
CA ALA A 33 2.60 14.14 -71.19
C ALA A 33 1.67 13.52 -70.13
N LEU A 34 0.60 12.83 -70.55
CA LEU A 34 -0.28 12.11 -69.64
C LEU A 34 0.43 10.92 -68.98
N GLU A 35 1.27 10.20 -69.73
CA GLU A 35 2.06 9.09 -69.19
C GLU A 35 3.11 9.56 -68.17
N LEU A 36 3.79 10.67 -68.44
CA LEU A 36 4.71 11.29 -67.48
C LEU A 36 4.00 11.69 -66.20
N LYS A 37 2.82 12.32 -66.30
CA LYS A 37 2.01 12.67 -65.14
C LYS A 37 1.62 11.43 -64.32
N ALA A 38 1.16 10.37 -64.99
CA ALA A 38 0.80 9.12 -64.31
C ALA A 38 2.01 8.47 -63.62
N ALA A 39 3.20 8.52 -64.24
CA ALA A 39 4.43 8.02 -63.64
C ALA A 39 4.86 8.86 -62.42
N ASP A 40 4.69 10.18 -62.48
CA ASP A 40 4.98 11.08 -61.35
C ASP A 40 4.01 10.89 -60.17
N ASP A 41 2.71 10.73 -60.45
CA ASP A 41 1.69 10.40 -59.43
C ASP A 41 2.04 9.08 -58.72
N GLN A 42 2.51 8.08 -59.48
CA GLN A 42 2.97 6.81 -58.94
C GLN A 42 4.24 6.95 -58.09
N LEU A 43 5.22 7.73 -58.54
CA LEU A 43 6.42 8.02 -57.76
C LEU A 43 6.09 8.73 -56.44
N CYS A 44 5.22 9.74 -56.49
CA CYS A 44 4.74 10.47 -55.32
C CYS A 44 4.08 9.52 -54.30
N SER A 45 3.22 8.60 -54.76
CA SER A 45 2.61 7.60 -53.89
C SER A 45 3.65 6.65 -53.26
N GLY A 46 4.68 6.27 -54.02
CA GLY A 46 5.78 5.43 -53.53
C GLY A 46 6.61 6.13 -52.46
N LEU A 47 6.90 7.42 -52.63
CA LEU A 47 7.63 8.23 -51.66
C LEU A 47 6.82 8.44 -50.37
N GLN A 48 5.51 8.65 -50.46
CA GLN A 48 4.64 8.73 -49.27
C GLN A 48 4.65 7.41 -48.48
N LEU A 49 4.59 6.28 -49.18
CA LEU A 49 4.68 4.97 -48.53
C LEU A 49 6.04 4.73 -47.88
N LEU A 50 7.13 5.18 -48.51
CA LEU A 50 8.47 5.14 -47.92
C LEU A 50 8.55 5.98 -46.65
N SER A 51 8.06 7.22 -46.69
CA SER A 51 8.02 8.09 -45.50
C SER A 51 7.28 7.40 -44.35
N ARG A 52 6.09 6.85 -44.63
CA ARG A 52 5.30 6.12 -43.63
C ARG A 52 6.05 4.92 -43.08
N HIS A 53 6.77 4.18 -43.91
CA HIS A 53 7.58 3.05 -43.46
C HIS A 53 8.74 3.50 -42.56
N GLN A 54 9.40 4.61 -42.89
CA GLN A 54 10.46 5.19 -42.06
C GLN A 54 9.93 5.68 -40.71
N ASP A 55 8.76 6.32 -40.69
CA ASP A 55 8.08 6.72 -39.44
C ASP A 55 7.74 5.50 -38.57
N ASN A 56 7.16 4.46 -39.18
CA ASN A 56 6.85 3.21 -38.49
C ASN A 56 8.12 2.53 -37.94
N GLN A 57 9.19 2.51 -38.71
CA GLN A 57 10.45 1.92 -38.27
C GLN A 57 11.05 2.69 -37.08
N ARG A 58 11.04 4.04 -37.13
CA ARG A 58 11.45 4.86 -35.99
C ARG A 58 10.62 4.55 -34.75
N ARG A 59 9.30 4.41 -34.91
CA ARG A 59 8.40 4.04 -33.82
C ARG A 59 8.71 2.65 -33.24
N ILE A 60 8.96 1.65 -34.09
CA ILE A 60 9.31 0.30 -33.65
C ILE A 60 10.63 0.30 -32.87
N LEU A 61 11.63 1.05 -33.32
CA LEU A 61 12.90 1.17 -32.61
C LEU A 61 12.73 1.86 -31.24
N ALA A 62 11.92 2.91 -31.17
CA ALA A 62 11.58 3.56 -29.89
C ALA A 62 10.90 2.58 -28.93
N LEU A 63 9.88 1.85 -29.40
CA LEU A 63 9.17 0.85 -28.59
C LEU A 63 10.08 -0.28 -28.11
N ARG A 64 11.04 -0.73 -28.93
CA ARG A 64 12.05 -1.71 -28.51
C ARG A 64 12.93 -1.17 -27.39
N SER A 65 13.42 0.06 -27.53
CA SER A 65 14.24 0.69 -26.48
C SER A 65 13.46 0.88 -25.17
N GLU A 66 12.16 1.18 -25.26
CA GLU A 66 11.28 1.28 -24.09
C GLU A 66 11.05 -0.07 -23.44
N ALA A 67 10.84 -1.13 -24.22
CA ALA A 67 10.72 -2.50 -23.71
C ALA A 67 12.01 -2.93 -22.99
N ASP A 68 13.17 -2.72 -23.59
CA ASP A 68 14.47 -3.04 -22.98
C ASP A 68 14.67 -2.29 -21.65
N ARG A 69 14.26 -1.01 -21.60
CA ARG A 69 14.30 -0.19 -20.38
C ARG A 69 13.40 -0.76 -19.28
N LEU A 70 12.16 -1.13 -19.63
CA LEU A 70 11.20 -1.71 -18.68
C LEU A 70 11.68 -3.08 -18.18
N GLU A 71 12.25 -3.91 -19.04
CA GLU A 71 12.85 -5.17 -18.62
C GLU A 71 14.03 -4.98 -17.66
N ALA A 72 14.89 -3.99 -17.91
CA ALA A 72 15.99 -3.66 -17.00
C ALA A 72 15.48 -3.21 -15.64
N GLN A 73 14.42 -2.40 -15.60
CA GLN A 73 13.75 -1.99 -14.36
C GLN A 73 13.15 -3.20 -13.61
N LEU A 74 12.48 -4.11 -14.32
CA LEU A 74 11.93 -5.32 -13.72
C LEU A 74 13.04 -6.20 -13.13
N ARG A 75 14.11 -6.48 -13.90
CA ARG A 75 15.25 -7.26 -13.41
C ARG A 75 15.89 -6.63 -12.17
N SER A 76 16.05 -5.31 -12.15
CA SER A 76 16.56 -4.58 -10.98
C SER A 76 15.63 -4.73 -9.78
N SER A 77 14.32 -4.52 -9.94
CA SER A 77 13.35 -4.64 -8.85
C SER A 77 13.28 -6.05 -8.27
N VAL A 78 13.26 -7.08 -9.12
CA VAL A 78 13.29 -8.49 -8.69
C VAL A 78 14.62 -8.81 -8.01
N GLY A 79 15.73 -8.28 -8.51
CA GLY A 79 17.05 -8.37 -7.87
C GLY A 79 17.05 -7.78 -6.47
N THR A 80 16.49 -6.57 -6.29
CA THR A 80 16.37 -5.94 -4.96
C THR A 80 15.46 -6.72 -4.02
N LEU A 81 14.37 -7.31 -4.52
CA LEU A 81 13.46 -8.10 -3.70
C LEU A 81 14.14 -9.41 -3.26
N ALA A 82 14.91 -10.04 -4.15
CA ALA A 82 15.70 -11.22 -3.83
C ALA A 82 16.80 -10.91 -2.80
N SER A 83 17.50 -9.77 -2.92
CA SER A 83 18.50 -9.35 -1.93
C SER A 83 17.87 -9.03 -0.58
N LEU A 84 16.74 -8.32 -0.55
CA LEU A 84 16.00 -8.04 0.68
C LEU A 84 15.48 -9.32 1.33
N ARG A 85 15.02 -10.28 0.54
CA ARG A 85 14.65 -11.61 1.07
C ARG A 85 15.86 -12.29 1.71
N HIS A 86 17.03 -12.23 1.07
CA HIS A 86 18.24 -12.81 1.64
C HIS A 86 18.64 -12.10 2.94
N GLU A 87 18.61 -10.77 2.95
CA GLU A 87 18.90 -9.93 4.11
C GLU A 87 17.93 -10.20 5.26
N LEU A 88 16.63 -10.36 5.00
CA LEU A 88 15.64 -10.72 6.04
C LEU A 88 15.85 -12.13 6.60
N LEU A 89 16.34 -13.06 5.78
CA LEU A 89 16.66 -14.41 6.25
C LEU A 89 17.98 -14.44 7.04
N GLU A 90 18.94 -13.57 6.70
CA GLU A 90 20.20 -13.42 7.41
C GLU A 90 20.06 -12.59 8.69
N ALA A 91 19.18 -11.59 8.68
CA ALA A 91 18.82 -10.78 9.83
C ALA A 91 18.07 -11.66 10.84
N ALA A 92 18.83 -12.28 11.75
CA ALA A 92 18.29 -12.97 12.91
C ALA A 92 17.36 -12.02 13.70
N PRO A 93 16.25 -12.53 14.27
CA PRO A 93 15.36 -11.73 15.08
C PRO A 93 16.15 -11.06 16.20
N SER A 94 15.91 -9.76 16.40
CA SER A 94 16.55 -8.94 17.45
C SER A 94 16.72 -9.76 18.71
N GLU A 95 17.95 -10.20 18.97
CA GLU A 95 18.25 -10.97 20.17
C GLU A 95 17.83 -10.10 21.35
N THR A 96 16.90 -10.61 22.16
CA THR A 96 16.60 -9.97 23.43
C THR A 96 17.92 -9.89 24.19
N PRO A 97 18.33 -8.70 24.68
CA PRO A 97 19.64 -8.54 25.28
C PRO A 97 19.86 -9.62 26.33
N THR A 98 21.02 -10.28 26.31
CA THR A 98 21.35 -11.38 27.23
C THR A 98 21.25 -10.97 28.70
N ASP A 99 21.36 -9.67 28.98
CA ASP A 99 21.09 -9.05 30.28
C ASP A 99 19.61 -8.66 30.45
N ALA A 100 18.71 -9.49 29.93
CA ALA A 100 17.28 -9.36 30.20
C ALA A 100 17.06 -9.72 31.67
N ARG A 101 16.89 -8.69 32.51
CA ARG A 101 16.52 -8.84 33.91
C ARG A 101 15.26 -9.71 34.00
N SER A 102 15.41 -10.93 34.52
CA SER A 102 14.28 -11.82 34.77
C SER A 102 13.38 -11.18 35.83
N VAL A 103 12.17 -10.78 35.44
CA VAL A 103 11.19 -10.18 36.34
C VAL A 103 10.24 -11.28 36.81
N PRO A 104 10.12 -11.53 38.13
CA PRO A 104 9.20 -12.55 38.63
C PRO A 104 7.75 -12.15 38.36
N ALA A 105 6.92 -13.14 38.04
CA ALA A 105 5.50 -12.92 37.73
C ALA A 105 4.74 -12.21 38.86
N THR A 106 5.14 -12.44 40.11
CA THR A 106 4.54 -11.78 41.28
C THR A 106 4.78 -10.27 41.30
N GLU A 107 5.98 -9.82 40.96
CA GLU A 107 6.32 -8.39 40.87
C GLU A 107 5.60 -7.74 39.69
N LEU A 108 5.50 -8.43 38.55
CA LEU A 108 4.72 -7.95 37.40
C LEU A 108 3.24 -7.78 37.74
N LEU A 109 2.64 -8.75 38.44
CA LEU A 109 1.23 -8.68 38.82
C LEU A 109 0.97 -7.62 39.89
N GLN A 110 1.86 -7.46 40.86
CA GLN A 110 1.77 -6.40 41.86
C GLN A 110 1.93 -5.02 41.21
N TYR A 111 2.90 -4.88 40.30
CA TYR A 111 3.10 -3.65 39.54
C TYR A 111 1.88 -3.35 38.67
N ALA A 112 1.37 -4.34 37.93
CA ALA A 112 0.15 -4.24 37.15
C ALA A 112 -1.05 -3.79 37.99
N GLN A 113 -1.22 -4.35 39.20
CA GLN A 113 -2.28 -3.94 40.13
C GLN A 113 -2.14 -2.48 40.57
N SER A 114 -0.91 -2.01 40.81
CA SER A 114 -0.67 -0.62 41.23
C SER A 114 -0.86 0.39 40.10
N ILE A 115 -0.44 0.07 38.87
CA ILE A 115 -0.64 0.95 37.72
C ILE A 115 -2.10 0.94 37.25
N ALA A 116 -2.83 -0.19 37.36
CA ALA A 116 -4.22 -0.29 36.92
C ALA A 116 -5.14 0.75 37.56
N VAL A 117 -4.87 1.16 38.81
CA VAL A 117 -5.62 2.19 39.53
C VAL A 117 -5.43 3.58 38.91
N HIS A 118 -4.28 3.81 38.28
CA HIS A 118 -3.86 5.11 37.76
C HIS A 118 -3.89 5.20 36.24
N THR A 119 -3.94 4.08 35.53
CA THR A 119 -3.98 4.02 34.05
C THR A 119 -5.41 4.04 33.50
N VAL A 120 -6.42 3.84 34.35
CA VAL A 120 -7.84 3.85 33.95
C VAL A 120 -8.59 4.93 34.74
N PRO A 121 -9.51 5.69 34.10
CA PRO A 121 -10.39 6.60 34.83
C PRO A 121 -11.16 5.85 35.92
N PRO A 122 -11.31 6.40 37.14
CA PRO A 122 -11.89 5.71 38.30
C PRO A 122 -13.35 5.23 38.10
N THR A 123 -13.99 5.66 37.02
CA THR A 123 -15.36 5.34 36.63
C THR A 123 -15.47 4.37 35.44
N TYR A 124 -14.36 3.96 34.83
CA TYR A 124 -14.36 2.99 33.74
C TYR A 124 -14.01 1.59 34.28
N ARG A 125 -14.99 0.70 34.29
CA ARG A 125 -14.80 -0.74 34.43
C ARG A 125 -15.44 -1.37 33.21
N GLU A 126 -14.65 -2.07 32.41
CA GLU A 126 -15.22 -2.89 31.34
C GLU A 126 -16.17 -3.91 31.96
N PRO A 127 -17.39 -4.08 31.43
CA PRO A 127 -18.26 -5.15 31.85
C PRO A 127 -17.51 -6.47 31.60
N ILE A 128 -17.25 -7.23 32.66
CA ILE A 128 -16.85 -8.63 32.52
C ILE A 128 -17.99 -9.28 31.75
N ALA A 129 -17.74 -9.80 30.56
CA ALA A 129 -18.76 -10.45 29.75
C ALA A 129 -19.39 -11.58 30.57
N LYS A 130 -20.62 -11.36 31.07
CA LYS A 130 -21.47 -12.40 31.67
C LYS A 130 -21.90 -13.35 30.56
N GLY A 131 -21.02 -14.28 30.21
CA GLY A 131 -21.28 -15.29 29.18
C GLY A 131 -20.79 -16.69 29.55
N VAL A 132 -20.21 -16.89 30.73
CA VAL A 132 -19.62 -18.19 31.12
C VAL A 132 -20.06 -18.68 32.52
N SER A 133 -20.76 -17.88 33.33
CA SER A 133 -21.13 -18.28 34.70
C SER A 133 -22.55 -18.86 34.87
N ASP A 134 -23.48 -18.63 33.94
CA ASP A 134 -24.90 -19.00 34.14
C ASP A 134 -25.34 -20.25 33.35
N ALA A 135 -24.40 -20.96 32.71
CA ALA A 135 -24.68 -22.20 31.97
C ALA A 135 -24.37 -23.49 32.77
N ALA A 136 -24.03 -23.38 34.06
CA ALA A 136 -23.51 -24.49 34.87
C ALA A 136 -24.39 -24.88 36.07
N GLU A 137 -25.65 -24.44 36.15
CA GLU A 137 -26.53 -24.80 37.29
C GLU A 137 -27.40 -26.03 37.07
N ASP A 138 -27.31 -26.71 35.91
CA ASP A 138 -28.22 -27.83 35.61
C ASP A 138 -27.49 -29.12 35.24
N LYS A 139 -26.45 -29.52 35.99
CA LYS A 139 -26.04 -30.94 36.18
C LYS A 139 -25.09 -31.13 37.38
N ALA A 140 -25.42 -32.16 38.17
CA ALA A 140 -24.58 -32.91 39.10
C ALA A 140 -24.52 -32.44 40.57
N LYS A 141 -25.39 -33.06 41.36
CA LYS A 141 -25.03 -33.61 42.68
C LYS A 141 -23.88 -34.61 42.47
N ASP A 142 -22.69 -34.35 43.02
CA ASP A 142 -21.90 -35.26 43.88
C ASP A 142 -20.55 -34.60 44.24
N GLU A 143 -19.96 -35.04 45.34
CA GLU A 143 -18.93 -34.39 46.14
C GLU A 143 -17.56 -34.10 45.48
N THR A 144 -16.89 -33.06 46.02
CA THR A 144 -15.46 -32.99 46.42
C THR A 144 -14.73 -31.74 45.91
N ILE A 145 -14.16 -31.03 46.89
CA ILE A 145 -13.45 -29.75 46.83
C ILE A 145 -12.14 -29.87 46.04
N SER A 146 -11.90 -29.00 45.06
CA SER A 146 -10.53 -28.61 44.69
C SER A 146 -10.51 -27.23 44.01
N SER A 147 -9.73 -26.34 44.62
CA SER A 147 -9.46 -24.98 44.16
C SER A 147 -8.60 -25.03 42.90
N GLY A 148 -9.07 -24.43 41.80
CA GLY A 148 -8.35 -24.34 40.54
C GLY A 148 -8.55 -22.96 39.92
N VAL A 149 -7.49 -22.15 39.95
CA VAL A 149 -7.38 -20.84 39.29
C VAL A 149 -7.37 -21.04 37.76
N PRO A 150 -8.26 -20.43 36.97
CA PRO A 150 -8.16 -20.52 35.51
C PRO A 150 -7.11 -19.53 34.98
N THR A 151 -6.13 -20.09 34.28
CA THR A 151 -5.11 -19.39 33.50
C THR A 151 -5.74 -18.69 32.30
N ASN A 152 -5.44 -17.41 32.10
CA ASN A 152 -5.91 -16.64 30.94
C ASN A 152 -4.89 -16.78 29.81
N SER A 153 -5.11 -17.76 28.93
CA SER A 153 -4.42 -17.84 27.65
C SER A 153 -5.47 -17.99 26.54
N LEU A 154 -5.90 -16.88 25.97
CA LEU A 154 -6.42 -16.87 24.59
C LEU A 154 -5.80 -15.73 23.76
N PRO A 155 -5.57 -15.99 22.46
CA PRO A 155 -4.59 -15.26 21.65
C PRO A 155 -5.25 -14.12 20.86
N SER A 156 -4.51 -13.02 20.64
CA SER A 156 -4.84 -12.02 19.62
C SER A 156 -4.78 -12.63 18.22
N PRO A 157 -5.66 -12.25 17.28
CA PRO A 157 -5.64 -12.79 15.93
C PRO A 157 -4.47 -12.18 15.15
N ALA A 158 -3.44 -12.99 14.92
CA ALA A 158 -2.43 -12.72 13.92
C ALA A 158 -2.99 -13.06 12.54
N PHE A 159 -2.98 -12.08 11.63
CA PHE A 159 -3.16 -12.31 10.20
C PHE A 159 -2.04 -13.22 9.66
N ALA A 160 -2.42 -14.31 9.02
CA ALA A 160 -1.56 -15.06 8.11
C ALA A 160 -2.39 -15.59 6.93
N GLY A 161 -2.01 -15.22 5.70
CA GLY A 161 -2.48 -15.88 4.47
C GLY A 161 -1.95 -17.32 4.38
N VAL A 162 -2.30 -18.18 3.43
CA VAL A 162 -2.63 -18.03 2.00
C VAL A 162 -3.24 -19.36 1.50
N ALA A 163 -4.21 -19.29 0.57
CA ALA A 163 -4.64 -20.28 -0.48
C ALA A 163 -5.17 -21.68 -0.05
N ALA A 164 -6.11 -22.36 -0.75
CA ALA A 164 -6.56 -22.28 -2.14
C ALA A 164 -7.99 -22.85 -2.37
N SER A 165 -8.68 -22.25 -3.36
CA SER A 165 -9.63 -22.79 -4.36
C SER A 165 -10.95 -23.49 -4.00
N ALA A 166 -12.08 -22.87 -4.38
CA ALA A 166 -12.88 -23.27 -5.55
C ALA A 166 -13.96 -22.21 -5.92
N THR A 167 -14.26 -22.18 -7.21
CA THR A 167 -14.97 -21.22 -8.09
C THR A 167 -16.47 -21.02 -7.82
N THR A 168 -17.00 -19.79 -8.00
CA THR A 168 -18.03 -19.42 -9.00
C THR A 168 -18.49 -17.95 -8.87
N GLU A 169 -18.36 -17.24 -10.00
CA GLU A 169 -19.28 -16.25 -10.60
C GLU A 169 -19.73 -14.98 -9.85
N ASP A 170 -19.23 -13.86 -10.37
CA ASP A 170 -19.97 -12.67 -10.82
C ASP A 170 -20.67 -11.78 -9.77
N ALA A 171 -20.04 -10.63 -9.46
CA ALA A 171 -20.72 -9.34 -9.34
C ALA A 171 -19.72 -8.20 -9.07
N ASN A 172 -19.47 -7.42 -10.11
CA ASN A 172 -18.93 -6.06 -10.03
C ASN A 172 -19.87 -5.17 -9.20
N LYS A 173 -19.47 -4.78 -7.97
CA LYS A 173 -20.04 -3.63 -7.24
C LYS A 173 -18.95 -2.94 -6.40
N THR A 174 -18.56 -1.75 -6.87
CA THR A 174 -18.26 -0.53 -6.10
C THR A 174 -17.94 -0.72 -4.62
N HIS A 175 -16.67 -0.50 -4.29
CA HIS A 175 -16.17 -0.22 -2.94
C HIS A 175 -16.78 1.11 -2.46
N ASN A 176 -17.84 1.02 -1.66
CA ASN A 176 -18.37 2.07 -0.80
C ASN A 176 -19.32 1.39 0.18
N GLU A 177 -18.77 0.90 1.30
CA GLU A 177 -19.56 0.73 2.51
C GLU A 177 -18.80 1.32 3.70
N PRO A 178 -19.54 1.97 4.61
CA PRO A 178 -18.99 2.85 5.63
C PRO A 178 -18.37 2.02 6.76
N GLU A 179 -17.35 2.58 7.40
CA GLU A 179 -16.94 2.15 8.74
C GLU A 179 -18.19 2.12 9.62
N VAL A 180 -18.56 0.93 10.10
CA VAL A 180 -19.62 0.76 11.10
C VAL A 180 -19.18 1.59 12.32
N PRO A 181 -19.88 2.68 12.68
CA PRO A 181 -19.57 3.38 13.90
C PRO A 181 -19.77 2.36 15.02
N ILE A 182 -18.78 2.23 15.89
CA ILE A 182 -18.95 1.47 17.13
C ILE A 182 -20.06 2.20 17.90
N ASP A 183 -21.30 1.71 17.76
CA ASP A 183 -22.47 2.34 18.36
C ASP A 183 -22.28 2.31 19.87
N VAL A 184 -22.01 3.49 20.42
CA VAL A 184 -21.92 3.73 21.85
C VAL A 184 -23.25 3.26 22.45
N THR A 185 -23.20 2.15 23.18
CA THR A 185 -24.40 1.58 23.82
C THR A 185 -25.11 2.67 24.63
N PRO A 186 -26.45 2.64 24.75
CA PRO A 186 -27.18 3.71 25.44
C PRO A 186 -26.70 3.94 26.87
N GLN A 187 -26.26 2.87 27.56
CA GLN A 187 -25.62 2.96 28.87
C GLN A 187 -24.27 3.71 28.83
N GLN A 188 -23.47 3.52 27.78
CA GLN A 188 -22.19 4.20 27.61
C GLN A 188 -22.38 5.68 27.29
N ALA A 189 -23.45 6.05 26.57
CA ALA A 189 -23.80 7.45 26.31
C ALA A 189 -24.28 8.17 27.57
N GLU A 190 -25.06 7.51 28.42
CA GLU A 190 -25.47 8.02 29.74
C GLU A 190 -24.27 8.15 30.69
N TRP A 191 -23.34 7.18 30.65
CA TRP A 191 -22.07 7.25 31.38
C TRP A 191 -21.20 8.43 30.93
N LEU A 192 -21.03 8.65 29.62
CA LEU A 192 -20.28 9.81 29.09
C LEU A 192 -20.92 11.14 29.49
N LYS A 193 -22.25 11.20 29.60
CA LYS A 193 -22.97 12.39 30.11
C LYS A 193 -22.75 12.58 31.61
N ALA A 194 -22.82 11.52 32.41
CA ALA A 194 -22.53 11.57 33.85
C ALA A 194 -21.07 11.97 34.12
N LEU A 195 -20.13 11.49 33.30
CA LEU A 195 -18.70 11.80 33.38
C LEU A 195 -18.43 13.28 33.08
N ARG A 196 -19.06 13.82 32.01
CA ARG A 196 -19.02 15.25 31.70
C ARG A 196 -19.68 16.11 32.77
N GLY A 197 -20.72 15.60 33.44
CA GLY A 197 -21.39 16.28 34.54
C GLY A 197 -20.59 16.29 35.85
N GLN A 198 -19.76 15.28 36.08
CA GLN A 198 -18.93 15.19 37.29
C GLN A 198 -17.66 16.04 37.22
N ASN A 199 -17.23 16.49 36.03
CA ASN A 199 -16.07 17.36 35.83
C ASN A 199 -14.82 16.93 36.64
N LEU A 200 -14.58 15.62 36.78
CA LEU A 200 -13.32 15.12 37.33
C LEU A 200 -12.29 15.11 36.20
N PRO A 201 -11.26 15.98 36.24
CA PRO A 201 -10.16 15.90 35.29
C PRO A 201 -9.30 14.70 35.68
N TRP A 202 -9.69 13.50 35.24
CA TRP A 202 -8.74 12.41 35.23
C TRP A 202 -7.66 12.75 34.22
N VAL A 203 -6.43 12.83 34.71
CA VAL A 203 -5.25 13.19 33.94
C VAL A 203 -4.22 12.08 34.20
N PRO A 204 -3.61 11.48 33.16
CA PRO A 204 -2.73 10.32 33.32
C PRO A 204 -1.35 10.67 33.92
N TRP A 205 -1.10 11.94 34.21
CA TRP A 205 0.08 12.42 34.90
C TRP A 205 -0.30 13.11 36.23
N PRO A 206 0.64 13.30 37.16
CA PRO A 206 0.38 13.94 38.45
C PRO A 206 -0.25 15.33 38.30
N SER A 207 -1.21 15.68 39.17
CA SER A 207 -1.81 17.01 39.20
C SER A 207 -0.83 18.08 39.71
N ASP A 208 -1.03 19.33 39.31
CA ASP A 208 -0.21 20.47 39.74
C ASP A 208 -0.13 20.58 41.28
N ASP A 209 -1.26 20.41 41.96
CA ASP A 209 -1.28 20.40 43.43
C ASP A 209 -0.36 19.31 44.01
N LYS A 210 -0.38 18.09 43.46
CA LYS A 210 0.52 17.00 43.91
C LYS A 210 1.99 17.31 43.65
N ILE A 211 2.29 18.01 42.54
CA ILE A 211 3.65 18.47 42.23
C ILE A 211 4.08 19.54 43.23
N ARG A 212 3.19 20.48 43.58
CA ARG A 212 3.46 21.56 44.54
C ARG A 212 3.62 21.07 45.97
N PHE A 213 2.89 20.04 46.38
CA PHE A 213 3.06 19.41 47.70
C PHE A 213 4.16 18.34 47.73
N GLY A 214 4.84 18.09 46.60
CA GLY A 214 5.91 17.10 46.53
C GLY A 214 7.13 17.50 47.36
N ASN A 215 7.79 16.50 47.95
CA ASN A 215 9.02 16.69 48.75
C ASN A 215 10.09 17.50 48.00
N LEU A 216 10.19 17.34 46.68
CA LEU A 216 11.12 18.09 45.84
C LEU A 216 10.80 19.59 45.82
N MET A 217 9.52 19.97 45.74
CA MET A 217 9.11 21.38 45.84
C MET A 217 9.40 21.94 47.24
N GLN A 218 9.16 21.15 48.29
CA GLN A 218 9.46 21.58 49.66
C GLN A 218 10.96 21.81 49.88
N ILE A 219 11.82 20.96 49.33
CA ILE A 219 13.28 21.16 49.34
C ILE A 219 13.66 22.43 48.57
N GLN A 220 13.10 22.64 47.38
CA GLN A 220 13.32 23.85 46.60
C GLN A 220 12.95 25.11 47.41
N ARG A 221 11.79 25.09 48.07
CA ARG A 221 11.30 26.19 48.91
C ARG A 221 12.23 26.49 50.08
N LEU A 222 12.78 25.47 50.74
CA LEU A 222 13.74 25.65 51.83
C LEU A 222 15.08 26.21 51.32
N LEU A 223 15.49 25.83 50.11
CA LEU A 223 16.71 26.33 49.48
C LEU A 223 16.55 27.80 49.07
N ASP A 224 15.38 28.18 48.54
CA ASP A 224 15.03 29.55 48.20
C ASP A 224 14.92 30.44 49.46
N GLN A 225 14.44 29.90 50.59
CA GLN A 225 14.38 30.59 51.88
C GLN A 225 15.74 30.80 52.55
N LYS A 226 16.74 29.99 52.20
CA LYS A 226 18.09 30.02 52.81
C LYS A 226 19.07 30.87 51.99
N LYS A 227 18.60 31.55 50.95
CA LYS A 227 19.40 32.38 50.02
C LYS A 227 19.31 33.88 50.31
N ASP A 228 18.77 34.24 51.47
CA ASP A 228 18.93 35.55 52.13
C ASP A 228 19.80 35.39 53.39
#